data_AF-A0A3A4B272-F1
#
_entry.id   AF-A0A3A4B272-F1
#
_cell.length_a   1.000
_cell.length_b   1.000
_cell.length_c   1.000
_cell.angle_alpha   90.00
_cell.angle_beta   90.00
_cell.angle_gamma   90.00
#
_symmetry.space_group_name_H-M   'P 1'
#
loop_
_entity.id
_entity.type
_entity.pdbx_description
1 polymer ?
#
loop_
_entity_poly.entity_id
_entity_poly.type
_entity_poly.pdbx_seq_one_letter_code
_entity_poly.pdbx_strand_id
1 'polypeptide(L)'
;MDSSSLAELADQHPNWMIFRSDAGRFWASLRRGLTRYEMAECCDRTVDADDLTTLAERLREQERRQALAARDRRTKPRVRNAS
;
A
#
# COMPACT_ATOMS: atom_id res chain seq x y z
N MET A 1 -4.17 13.64 21.44
CA MET A 1 -4.20 12.17 21.53
C MET A 1 -3.26 11.74 20.43
N ASP A 2 -1.95 11.78 20.70
CA ASP A 2 -0.93 11.68 19.65
C ASP A 2 0.10 10.64 20.05
N SER A 3 -0.33 9.38 20.00
CA SER A 3 0.58 8.25 20.12
C SER A 3 0.13 7.16 19.15
N SER A 4 -0.03 7.52 17.87
CA SER A 4 0.00 6.50 16.81
C SER A 4 1.41 5.93 16.81
N SER A 5 1.61 4.80 17.48
CA SER A 5 2.87 4.09 17.50
C SER A 5 3.08 3.35 16.18
N LEU A 6 4.33 3.04 15.85
CA LEU A 6 4.64 2.24 14.65
C LEU A 6 3.98 0.86 14.70
N ALA A 7 3.87 0.27 15.90
CA ALA A 7 3.20 -1.01 16.12
C ALA A 7 1.69 -0.91 15.83
N GLU A 8 1.02 0.12 16.34
CA GLU A 8 -0.40 0.35 16.07
C GLU A 8 -0.66 0.55 14.57
N LEU A 9 0.21 1.28 13.88
CA LEU A 9 0.09 1.46 12.44
C LEU A 9 0.31 0.14 11.67
N ALA A 10 1.23 -0.71 12.13
CA ALA A 10 1.45 -2.03 11.55
C ALA A 10 0.24 -2.96 11.76
N ASP A 11 -0.41 -2.88 12.92
CA ASP A 11 -1.64 -3.64 13.22
C ASP A 11 -2.82 -3.20 12.34
N GLN A 12 -2.92 -1.90 12.05
CA GLN A 12 -3.93 -1.34 11.14
C GLN A 12 -3.70 -1.73 9.68
N HIS A 13 -2.44 -1.95 9.28
CA HIS A 13 -2.04 -2.22 7.90
C HIS A 13 -1.27 -3.54 7.75
N PRO A 14 -1.90 -4.71 8.01
CA PRO A 14 -1.21 -6.00 8.09
C PRO A 14 -0.58 -6.45 6.75
N ASN A 15 -1.03 -5.91 5.62
CA ASN A 15 -0.46 -6.20 4.30
C ASN A 15 0.87 -5.48 4.06
N TRP A 16 1.22 -4.52 4.90
CA TRP A 16 2.43 -3.73 4.82
C TRP A 16 3.42 -4.17 5.89
N MET A 17 4.69 -4.07 5.56
CA MET A 17 5.79 -4.13 6.51
C MET A 17 6.22 -2.70 6.77
N ILE A 18 5.99 -2.22 7.99
CA ILE A 18 6.27 -0.84 8.42
C ILE A 18 7.51 -0.84 9.30
N PHE A 19 8.41 0.10 9.05
CA PHE A 19 9.65 0.25 9.80
C PHE A 19 10.14 1.69 9.77
N ARG A 20 10.96 2.06 10.75
CA ARG A 20 11.68 3.33 10.78
C ARG A 20 13.10 3.08 10.29
N SER A 21 13.58 3.91 9.38
CA SER A 21 14.98 3.90 8.94
C SER A 21 15.89 4.54 9.98
N ASP A 22 17.19 4.27 9.89
CA ASP A 22 18.22 4.86 10.76
C ASP A 22 18.32 6.39 10.62
N ALA A 23 17.95 6.92 9.45
CA ALA A 23 17.86 8.36 9.19
C ALA A 23 16.60 9.01 9.82
N GLY A 24 15.80 8.25 10.56
CA GLY A 24 14.61 8.74 11.25
C GLY A 24 13.33 8.78 10.41
N ARG A 25 13.41 8.58 9.08
CA ARG A 25 12.26 8.52 8.16
C ARG A 25 11.50 7.21 8.32
N PHE A 26 10.19 7.24 8.15
CA PHE A 26 9.32 6.08 8.19
C PHE A 26 9.09 5.50 6.81
N TRP A 27 9.04 4.18 6.73
CA TRP A 27 8.88 3.42 5.50
C TRP A 27 7.85 2.33 5.68
N ALA A 28 7.15 2.03 4.59
CA ALA A 28 6.30 0.88 4.47
C ALA A 28 6.54 0.18 3.12
N SER A 29 6.68 -1.13 3.14
CA SER A 29 6.76 -1.96 1.94
C SER A 29 5.62 -2.95 1.92
N LEU A 30 4.93 -3.06 0.79
CA LEU A 30 3.90 -4.07 0.59
C LEU A 30 4.54 -5.47 0.67
N ARG A 31 3.95 -6.36 1.47
CA ARG A 31 4.47 -7.72 1.72
C ARG A 31 4.39 -8.64 0.50
N ARG A 32 3.50 -8.32 -0.44
CA ARG A 32 3.32 -9.03 -1.72
C ARG A 32 3.75 -8.18 -2.90
N GLY A 33 3.88 -8.80 -4.07
CA GLY A 33 4.00 -8.08 -5.33
C GLY A 33 2.70 -7.36 -5.72
N LEU A 34 2.84 -6.32 -6.55
CA LEU A 34 1.70 -5.66 -7.20
C LEU A 34 1.13 -6.57 -8.28
N THR A 35 -0.19 -6.56 -8.42
CA THR A 35 -0.87 -7.19 -9.55
C THR A 35 -0.80 -6.29 -10.79
N ARG A 36 -1.05 -6.83 -11.98
CA ARG A 36 -1.10 -6.02 -13.22
C ARG A 36 -2.10 -4.87 -13.18
N TYR A 37 -3.20 -5.03 -12.43
CA TYR A 37 -4.23 -4.00 -12.31
C TYR A 37 -3.76 -2.89 -11.38
N GLU A 38 -3.08 -3.23 -10.30
CA GLU A 38 -2.51 -2.24 -9.38
C GLU A 38 -1.35 -1.49 -10.01
N MET A 39 -0.54 -2.15 -10.85
CA MET A 39 0.47 -1.45 -11.65
C MET A 39 -0.18 -0.48 -12.65
N ALA A 40 -1.31 -0.86 -13.27
CA ALA A 40 -2.04 0.02 -14.19
C ALA A 40 -2.68 1.22 -13.49
N GLU A 41 -3.05 1.08 -12.22
CA GLU A 41 -3.54 2.16 -11.36
C GLU A 41 -2.41 2.94 -10.64
N CYS A 42 -1.15 2.73 -11.06
CA CYS A 42 0.04 3.39 -10.48
C CYS A 42 0.11 3.25 -8.95
N CYS A 43 -0.27 2.08 -8.40
CA CYS A 43 -0.04 1.79 -7.00
C CYS A 43 1.45 1.63 -6.73
N ASP A 44 1.90 2.14 -5.59
CA ASP A 44 3.28 2.01 -5.14
C ASP A 44 3.44 0.76 -4.26
N ARG A 45 4.57 0.08 -4.42
CA ARG A 45 4.95 -1.04 -3.56
C ARG A 45 5.63 -0.54 -2.28
N THR A 46 6.20 0.64 -2.32
CA THR A 46 6.98 1.22 -1.23
C THR A 46 6.55 2.65 -1.04
N VAL A 47 6.33 3.03 0.22
CA VAL A 47 5.90 4.37 0.63
C VAL A 47 6.82 4.82 1.75
N ASP A 48 7.28 6.06 1.69
CA ASP A 48 8.02 6.72 2.75
C ASP A 48 7.27 7.95 3.27
N ALA A 49 7.60 8.38 4.48
CA ALA A 49 7.14 9.63 5.06
C ALA A 49 8.08 10.10 6.18
N ASP A 50 8.06 11.38 6.49
CA ASP A 50 8.90 11.95 7.55
C ASP A 50 8.24 11.81 8.95
N ASP A 51 6.93 11.55 9.01
CA ASP A 51 6.16 11.31 10.22
C ASP A 51 5.10 10.19 10.04
N LEU A 52 4.61 9.65 11.16
CA LEU A 52 3.68 8.51 11.16
C LEU A 52 2.28 8.88 10.66
N THR A 53 1.84 10.13 10.84
CA THR A 53 0.53 10.60 10.37
C THR A 53 0.52 10.63 8.85
N THR A 54 1.54 11.24 8.25
CA THR A 54 1.73 11.25 6.80
C THR A 54 1.90 9.84 6.24
N LEU A 55 2.60 8.94 6.94
CA LEU A 55 2.71 7.54 6.50
C LEU A 55 1.33 6.86 6.49
N ALA A 56 0.52 7.06 7.54
CA ALA A 56 -0.81 6.47 7.65
C ALA A 56 -1.75 6.95 6.53
N GLU A 57 -1.73 8.25 6.21
CA GLU A 57 -2.51 8.81 5.10
C GLU A 57 -2.11 8.20 3.76
N ARG A 58 -0.81 8.11 3.49
CA ARG A 58 -0.29 7.50 2.25
C ARG A 58 -0.65 6.02 2.16
N LEU A 59 -0.58 5.27 3.26
CA LEU A 59 -1.00 3.86 3.31
C LEU A 59 -2.48 3.68 2.98
N ARG A 60 -3.35 4.49 3.60
CA ARG A 60 -4.80 4.48 3.32
C ARG A 60 -5.09 4.79 1.85
N GLU A 61 -4.38 5.75 1.27
CA GLU A 61 -4.53 6.08 -0.14
C GLU A 61 -4.07 4.93 -1.06
N GLN A 62 -2.94 4.29 -0.75
CA GLN A 62 -2.50 3.12 -1.51
C GLN A 62 -3.49 1.95 -1.41
N GLU A 63 -4.02 1.65 -0.22
CA GLU A 63 -5.02 0.61 -0.04
C GLU A 63 -6.33 0.93 -0.78
N ARG A 64 -6.74 2.20 -0.82
CA ARG A 64 -7.89 2.65 -1.62
C ARG A 64 -7.66 2.40 -3.11
N ARG A 65 -6.49 2.76 -3.64
CA ARG A 65 -6.14 2.51 -5.05
C ARG A 65 -6.09 1.01 -5.36
N GLN A 66 -5.51 0.21 -4.47
CA GLN A 66 -5.48 -1.25 -4.59
C GLN A 66 -6.89 -1.85 -4.59
N ALA A 67 -7.79 -1.34 -3.76
CA ALA A 67 -9.19 -1.76 -3.75
C ALA A 67 -9.91 -1.39 -5.05
N LEU A 68 -9.65 -0.20 -5.61
CA LEU A 68 -10.18 0.19 -6.92
C LEU A 68 -9.64 -0.71 -8.05
N ALA A 69 -8.34 -0.95 -8.09
CA ALA A 69 -7.71 -1.86 -9.04
C ALA A 69 -8.30 -3.29 -8.96
N ALA A 70 -8.57 -3.78 -7.74
CA ALA A 70 -9.20 -5.07 -7.53
C ALA A 70 -10.66 -5.12 -8.02
N ARG A 71 -11.39 -4.01 -7.95
CA ARG A 71 -12.74 -3.89 -8.54
C ARG A 71 -12.67 -3.87 -10.06
N ASP A 72 -11.74 -3.13 -10.64
CA ASP A 72 -11.52 -3.08 -12.09
C ASP A 72 -11.18 -4.44 -12.68
N ARG A 73 -10.39 -5.25 -11.95
CA ARG A 73 -10.16 -6.67 -12.27
C ARG A 73 -11.45 -7.48 -12.40
N ARG A 74 -12.45 -7.22 -11.55
CA ARG A 74 -13.73 -7.97 -11.59
C ARG A 74 -14.57 -7.54 -12.78
N THR A 75 -14.52 -6.27 -13.16
CA THR A 75 -15.30 -5.72 -14.28
C THR A 75 -14.72 -6.10 -15.64
N LYS A 76 -13.40 -6.21 -15.77
CA LYS A 76 -12.72 -6.56 -17.03
C LYS A 76 -12.31 -8.04 -17.00
N PRO A 77 -13.07 -8.96 -17.63
CA PRO A 77 -12.67 -10.36 -17.68
C PRO A 77 -11.32 -10.48 -18.40
N ARG A 78 -10.51 -11.47 -17.98
CA ARG A 78 -9.26 -11.82 -18.66
C ARG A 78 -9.60 -12.20 -20.10
N VAL A 79 -9.31 -11.32 -21.06
CA VAL A 79 -9.21 -11.74 -22.46
C VAL A 79 -8.04 -12.71 -22.51
N ARG A 80 -8.34 -14.01 -22.56
CA ARG A 80 -7.36 -15.04 -22.91
C ARG A 80 -7.19 -14.91 -24.42
N ASN A 81 -6.06 -14.36 -24.87
CA ASN A 81 -5.67 -14.55 -26.25
C ASN A 81 -5.38 -16.04 -26.41
N ALA A 82 -6.27 -16.74 -27.13
CA ALA A 82 -5.99 -18.05 -27.66
C ALA A 82 -5.00 -17.89 -28.82
N SER A 83 -3.95 -18.70 -28.79
CA SER A 83 -2.95 -18.82 -29.86
C SER A 83 -3.56 -19.35 -31.15
#